data_AF-A0A2E9BUI4-F1
#
_entry.id   AF-A0A2E9BUI4-F1
#
_cell.length_a   1.000
_cell.length_b   1.000
_cell.length_c   1.000
_cell.angle_alpha   90.00
_cell.angle_beta   90.00
_cell.angle_gamma   90.00
#
_symmetry.space_group_name_H-M   'P 1'
#
loop_
_entity.id
_entity.type
_entity.pdbx_description
1 polymer ?
#
loop_
_entity_poly.entity_id
_entity_poly.type
_entity_poly.pdbx_seq_one_letter_code
_entity_poly.pdbx_strand_id
1 'polypeptide(L)' 'LGSALVSTSANVSGRPPVRSAWRARALFGDGIDCVAGGVCDRPGVPSTIRHALDDTTIRG' A
#
# COMPACT_ATOMS: atom_id res chain seq x y z
N LEU A 1 18.21 -2.86 7.43
CA LEU A 1 17.50 -1.60 7.74
C LEU A 1 16.62 -1.85 8.96
N GLY A 2 17.06 -1.41 10.14
CA GLY A 2 16.37 -1.66 11.42
C GLY A 2 15.49 -0.48 11.85
N SER A 3 14.83 0.19 10.90
CA SER A 3 14.04 1.39 11.12
C SER A 3 12.64 1.24 10.56
N ALA A 4 11.72 2.08 11.02
CA ALA A 4 10.38 2.18 10.46
C ALA A 4 10.42 2.67 9.00
N LEU A 5 9.44 2.24 8.19
CA LEU A 5 9.21 2.72 6.83
C LEU A 5 7.91 3.51 6.77
N VAL A 6 7.95 4.69 6.16
CA VAL A 6 6.74 5.40 5.75
C VAL A 6 6.14 4.65 4.57
N SER A 7 4.87 4.28 4.68
CA SER A 7 4.20 3.46 3.67
C SER A 7 2.77 3.95 3.46
N THR A 8 2.40 4.09 2.20
CA THR A 8 1.05 4.41 1.75
C THR A 8 0.64 3.43 0.65
N SER A 9 -0.63 3.47 0.24
CA SER A 9 -1.08 2.67 -0.89
C SER A 9 -0.30 3.03 -2.16
N ALA A 10 0.11 2.01 -2.93
CA ALA A 10 0.84 2.19 -4.18
C ALA A 10 -0.14 2.58 -5.30
N ASN A 11 -0.45 3.87 -5.39
CA ASN A 11 -1.27 4.46 -6.45
C ASN A 11 -0.85 5.90 -6.77
N VAL A 12 -1.23 6.33 -7.98
CA VAL A 12 -1.42 7.75 -8.26
C VAL A 12 -2.63 8.23 -7.46
N SER A 13 -2.54 9.42 -6.86
CA SER A 13 -3.61 9.99 -6.04
C SER A 13 -4.96 10.00 -6.79
N GLY A 14 -6.04 9.65 -6.10
CA GLY A 14 -7.38 9.53 -6.67
C GLY A 14 -7.62 8.29 -7.54
N ARG A 15 -6.61 7.44 -7.79
CA ARG A 15 -6.77 6.18 -8.53
C ARG A 15 -6.73 4.96 -7.60
N PRO A 16 -7.33 3.82 -8.02
CA PRO A 16 -7.25 2.58 -7.27
C PRO A 16 -5.80 2.10 -7.06
N PRO A 17 -5.48 1.47 -5.91
CA PRO A 17 -4.18 0.85 -5.66
C PRO A 17 -3.89 -0.32 -6.59
N VAL A 18 -2.62 -0.43 -7.01
CA VAL A 18 -2.12 -1.61 -7.72
C VAL A 18 -2.09 -2.81 -6.77
N ARG A 19 -2.35 -4.00 -7.32
CA ARG A 19 -2.46 -5.26 -6.56
C ARG A 19 -1.48 -6.33 -7.05
N SER A 20 -0.53 -5.95 -7.90
CA SER A 20 0.51 -6.83 -8.40
C SER A 20 1.75 -6.02 -8.78
N ALA A 21 2.93 -6.61 -8.60
CA ALA A 21 4.20 -5.98 -8.95
C ALA A 21 4.29 -5.64 -10.46
N TRP A 22 3.70 -6.47 -11.33
CA TRP A 22 3.61 -6.18 -12.77
C TRP A 22 2.85 -4.87 -13.05
N ARG A 23 1.66 -4.69 -12.44
CA ARG A 23 0.88 -3.46 -12.60
C ARG A 23 1.60 -2.25 -12.00
N ALA A 24 2.31 -2.43 -10.88
CA ALA A 24 3.12 -1.38 -10.28
C ALA A 24 4.23 -0.91 -11.25
N ARG A 25 4.99 -1.84 -11.84
CA ARG A 25 6.02 -1.52 -12.83
C ARG A 25 5.45 -0.81 -14.05
N ALA A 26 4.33 -1.29 -14.58
CA ALA A 26 3.68 -0.66 -15.73
C ALA A 26 3.13 0.75 -15.41
N LEU A 27 2.63 0.98 -14.19
CA LEU A 27 2.06 2.26 -13.79
C LEU A 27 3.13 3.31 -13.45
N PHE A 28 4.15 2.93 -12.68
CA PHE A 28 5.15 3.87 -12.17
C PHE A 28 6.38 3.97 -13.06
N GLY A 29 6.72 2.92 -13.82
CA GLY A 29 7.88 2.91 -14.71
C GLY A 29 9.16 3.36 -14.02
N ASP A 30 9.89 4.26 -14.67
CA ASP A 30 11.14 4.86 -14.17
C ASP A 30 10.91 5.96 -13.12
N GLY A 31 9.66 6.20 -12.70
CA GLY A 31 9.31 7.19 -11.68
C GLY A 31 9.61 6.77 -10.24
N ILE A 32 10.07 5.53 -10.03
CA ILE A 32 10.45 4.98 -8.72
C ILE A 32 11.69 4.10 -8.86
N ASP A 33 12.53 4.07 -7.82
CA ASP A 33 13.80 3.32 -7.87
C ASP A 33 13.61 1.80 -7.83
N CYS A 34 12.51 1.32 -7.22
CA CYS A 34 12.32 -0.11 -6.99
C CYS A 34 10.84 -0.50 -6.85
N VAL A 35 10.52 -1.68 -7.39
CA VAL A 35 9.28 -2.42 -7.09
C VAL A 35 9.65 -3.76 -6.49
N ALA A 36 9.38 -3.92 -5.19
CA ALA A 36 9.55 -5.19 -4.49
C ALA A 36 8.61 -6.26 -5.09
N GLY A 37 9.16 -7.42 -5.44
CA GLY A 37 8.40 -8.56 -5.91
C GLY A 37 7.67 -9.28 -4.77
N GLY A 38 6.54 -9.91 -5.08
CA GLY A 38 5.75 -10.68 -4.11
C GLY A 38 4.28 -10.77 -4.48
N VAL A 39 3.54 -11.58 -3.73
CA VAL A 39 2.08 -11.70 -3.81
C VAL A 39 1.47 -10.89 -2.67
N CYS A 40 0.47 -10.07 -2.97
CA CYS A 40 -0.30 -9.38 -1.93
C CYS A 40 -1.08 -10.41 -1.11
N ASP A 41 -1.01 -10.31 0.21
CA ASP A 41 -1.71 -11.18 1.16
C ASP A 41 -3.24 -10.94 1.16
N ARG A 42 -3.67 -9.67 1.04
CA ARG A 42 -5.08 -9.25 1.03
C ARG A 42 -5.37 -8.28 -0.11
N PRO A 43 -5.32 -8.74 -1.38
CA PRO A 43 -5.42 -7.85 -2.53
C PRO A 43 -6.76 -7.12 -2.59
N GLY A 44 -6.71 -5.80 -2.48
CA GLY A 44 -7.91 -4.94 -2.58
C GLY A 44 -8.67 -4.72 -1.29
N VAL A 45 -8.21 -5.29 -0.17
CA VAL A 45 -8.78 -5.01 1.15
C VAL A 45 -7.83 -4.04 1.85
N PRO A 46 -8.28 -2.80 2.14
CA PRO A 46 -7.42 -1.86 2.84
C PRO A 46 -7.33 -2.24 4.32
N SER A 47 -6.28 -1.82 5.02
CA SER A 47 -6.10 -2.16 6.44
C SER A 47 -7.19 -1.55 7.31
N THR A 48 -7.51 -2.14 8.46
CA THR A 48 -8.37 -1.46 9.43
C THR A 48 -7.54 -0.48 10.25
N ILE A 49 -8.04 0.73 10.46
CA ILE A 49 -7.42 1.73 11.35
C ILE A 49 -8.31 1.88 12.58
N ARG A 50 -7.72 1.69 13.76
CA ARG A 50 -8.40 1.77 15.06
C ARG A 50 -7.74 2.85 15.91
N HIS A 51 -8.55 3.58 16.65
CA HIS A 51 -8.07 4.51 17.67
C HIS A 51 -7.61 3.70 18.89
N ALA A 52 -6.36 3.90 19.32
CA ALA A 52 -5.75 3.02 20.31
C ALA A 52 -6.32 3.20 21.74
N LEU A 53 -6.91 4.36 22.06
CA LEU A 53 -7.38 4.64 23.42
C LEU A 53 -8.76 4.03 23.73
N ASP A 54 -9.60 3.85 22.71
CA ASP A 54 -11.00 3.46 22.87
C ASP A 54 -11.49 2.38 21.88
N ASP A 55 -10.57 1.84 21.06
CA ASP A 55 -10.84 0.82 20.02
C ASP A 55 -11.84 1.24 18.93
N THR A 56 -12.17 2.53 18.82
CA THR A 56 -13.07 3.03 17.78
C THR A 56 -12.49 2.78 16.40
N THR A 57 -13.29 2.22 15.49
CA THR A 57 -12.86 2.03 14.09
C THR A 57 -12.91 3.36 13.34
N ILE A 58 -11.75 3.84 12.91
CA ILE A 58 -11.60 5.05 12.09
C ILE A 58 -11.81 4.72 10.61
N ARG A 59 -11.33 3.54 10.18
CA ARG A 59 -11.48 3.05 8.81
C ARG A 59 -11.60 1.53 8.81
N GLY A 60 -12.71 1.02 8.28
CA GLY A 60 -13.00 -0.41 8.09
C GLY A 60 -12.83 -0.84 6.65
#